data_AF-A0A4Y2BFR5-F1
#
_entry.id   AF-A0A4Y2BFR5-F1
#
_cell.length_a   1.000
_cell.length_b   1.000
_cell.length_c   1.000
_cell.angle_alpha   90.00
_cell.angle_beta   90.00
_cell.angle_gamma   90.00
#
_symmetry.space_group_name_H-M   'P 1'
#
loop_
_entity.id
_entity.type
_entity.pdbx_description
1 polymer ?
#
loop_
_entity_poly.entity_id
_entity_poly.type
_entity_poly.pdbx_seq_one_letter_code
_entity_poly.pdbx_strand_id
1 'polypeptide(L)'
;MSDCWSSYQCLSDEGFVHLAVNHSMHFVEPDTGAHTQSIEGMWNVIKRGLNGTNHVKGQFDSYMAVYMWKWKNSTAELWMASLLDMIKEVYPPHSKDKRKLKKKEKKGNKVK
;
A
#
# COMPACT_ATOMS: atom_id res chain seq x y z
N MET A 1 13.87 -15.17 2.73
CA MET A 1 14.99 -14.94 3.64
C MET A 1 14.43 -14.92 5.05
N SER A 2 14.89 -15.77 5.95
CA SER A 2 14.37 -15.85 7.32
C SER A 2 15.45 -16.15 8.35
N ASP A 3 15.10 -15.95 9.61
CA ASP A 3 15.69 -16.64 10.75
C ASP A 3 15.52 -18.15 10.57
N CYS A 4 16.57 -18.95 10.82
CA CYS A 4 16.70 -20.39 10.50
C CYS A 4 15.66 -21.31 11.19
N TRP A 5 14.37 -21.06 11.01
CA TRP A 5 13.27 -21.82 11.59
C TRP A 5 13.05 -23.09 10.78
N SER A 6 12.99 -24.24 11.47
CA SER A 6 12.84 -25.57 10.88
C SER A 6 11.62 -25.72 9.95
N SER A 7 10.53 -24.98 10.16
CA SER A 7 9.37 -25.01 9.28
C SER A 7 9.67 -24.55 7.84
N TYR A 8 10.74 -23.79 7.64
CA TYR A 8 11.16 -23.30 6.32
C TYR A 8 12.09 -24.26 5.58
N GLN A 9 12.42 -25.42 6.15
CA GLN A 9 13.26 -26.42 5.49
C GLN A 9 12.59 -27.01 4.25
N CYS A 10 11.26 -27.05 4.18
CA CYS A 10 10.53 -27.56 3.02
C CYS A 10 10.56 -26.61 1.81
N LEU A 11 11.03 -25.36 1.96
CA LEU A 11 11.07 -24.40 0.86
C LEU A 11 11.96 -24.85 -0.30
N SER A 12 13.05 -25.57 0.00
CA SER A 12 13.90 -26.16 -1.05
C SER A 12 13.14 -27.17 -1.89
N ASP A 13 12.28 -27.96 -1.25
CA ASP A 13 11.50 -29.02 -1.88
C ASP A 13 10.37 -28.45 -2.74
N GLU A 14 9.88 -27.25 -2.40
CA GLU A 14 8.94 -26.46 -3.19
C GLU A 14 9.61 -25.63 -4.31
N GLY A 15 10.94 -25.71 -4.45
CA GLY A 15 11.70 -25.04 -5.52
C GLY A 15 12.09 -23.59 -5.20
N PHE A 16 12.00 -23.15 -3.96
CA PHE A 16 12.43 -21.82 -3.54
C PHE A 16 13.88 -21.82 -3.05
N VAL A 17 14.67 -20.85 -3.54
CA VAL A 17 16.01 -20.58 -3.00
C VAL A 17 15.85 -19.80 -1.70
N HIS A 18 15.99 -20.51 -0.58
CA HIS A 18 15.81 -19.92 0.74
C HIS A 18 17.14 -19.49 1.36
N LEU A 19 17.35 -18.17 1.46
CA LEU A 19 18.45 -17.60 2.23
C LEU A 19 18.09 -17.55 3.72
N ALA A 20 18.98 -17.95 4.61
CA ALA A 20 18.71 -17.96 6.04
C ALA A 20 19.81 -17.25 6.83
N VAL A 21 19.44 -16.60 7.94
CA VAL A 21 20.37 -15.89 8.81
C VAL A 21 20.36 -16.55 10.18
N ASN A 22 21.50 -17.09 10.58
CA ASN A 22 21.65 -17.68 11.91
C ASN A 22 22.00 -16.60 12.94
N HIS A 23 20.96 -16.06 13.60
CA HIS A 23 21.09 -14.96 14.55
C HIS A 23 21.82 -15.32 15.85
N SER A 24 22.03 -16.61 16.15
CA SER A 24 22.86 -17.01 17.30
C SER A 24 24.35 -16.89 17.01
N MET A 25 24.73 -16.87 15.73
CA MET A 25 26.12 -16.85 15.29
C MET A 25 26.49 -15.52 14.63
N HIS A 26 25.62 -14.96 13.79
CA HIS A 26 25.93 -13.81 12.94
C HIS A 26 24.71 -12.89 12.75
N PHE A 27 24.95 -11.58 12.72
CA PHE A 27 23.92 -10.57 12.41
C PHE A 27 23.69 -10.41 10.90
N VAL A 28 24.73 -10.66 10.11
CA VAL A 28 24.70 -10.78 8.65
C VAL A 28 25.35 -12.11 8.32
N GLU A 29 24.71 -12.92 7.47
CA GLU A 29 25.26 -14.20 7.06
C GLU A 29 26.51 -13.95 6.18
N PRO A 30 27.70 -14.46 6.58
CA PRO A 30 28.97 -14.07 5.96
C PRO A 30 29.15 -14.55 4.52
N ASP A 31 28.59 -15.71 4.14
CA ASP A 31 28.82 -16.29 2.80
C ASP A 31 27.88 -15.69 1.74
N THR A 32 26.64 -15.39 2.13
CA THR A 32 25.57 -14.90 1.24
C THR A 32 25.30 -13.41 1.42
N GLY A 33 25.79 -12.78 2.49
CA GLY A 33 25.48 -11.40 2.86
C GLY A 33 24.03 -11.20 3.35
N ALA A 34 23.29 -12.29 3.58
CA ALA A 34 21.89 -12.26 3.93
C ALA A 34 21.65 -11.55 5.28
N HIS A 35 20.64 -10.69 5.35
CA HIS A 35 20.23 -10.00 6.57
C HIS A 35 18.74 -9.61 6.50
N THR A 36 18.06 -9.62 7.65
CA THR A 36 16.62 -9.31 7.77
C THR A 36 16.34 -7.82 8.00
N GLN A 37 17.38 -6.99 8.18
CA GLN A 37 17.25 -5.59 8.58
C GLN A 37 16.36 -4.74 7.66
N SER A 38 16.43 -4.96 6.34
CA SER A 38 15.55 -4.24 5.40
C SER A 38 14.08 -4.60 5.58
N ILE A 39 13.78 -5.87 5.87
CA ILE A 39 12.42 -6.37 6.11
C ILE A 39 11.90 -5.80 7.44
N GLU A 40 12.71 -5.83 8.49
CA GLU A 40 12.39 -5.28 9.81
C GLU A 40 12.16 -3.77 9.76
N GLY A 41 13.02 -3.04 9.06
CA GLY A 41 12.92 -1.60 8.84
C GLY A 41 11.63 -1.24 8.10
N MET A 42 11.30 -1.96 7.03
CA MET A 42 10.06 -1.75 6.28
C MET A 42 8.83 -2.00 7.17
N TRP A 43 8.82 -3.08 7.94
CA TRP A 43 7.74 -3.37 8.89
C TRP A 43 7.57 -2.30 9.96
N ASN A 44 8.66 -1.72 10.46
CA ASN A 44 8.59 -0.63 11.42
C ASN A 44 7.92 0.61 10.82
N VAL A 45 8.24 0.97 9.56
CA VAL A 45 7.59 2.09 8.86
C VAL A 45 6.10 1.83 8.66
N ILE A 46 5.72 0.64 8.19
CA ILE A 46 4.32 0.24 8.02
C ILE A 46 3.56 0.35 9.34
N LYS A 47 4.10 -0.26 10.41
CA LYS A 47 3.49 -0.21 11.74
C LYS A 47 3.35 1.22 12.25
N ARG A 48 4.35 2.09 12.08
CA ARG A 48 4.23 3.51 12.45
C ARG A 48 3.11 4.23 11.71
N GLY A 49 2.90 3.93 10.43
CA GLY A 49 1.75 4.44 9.66
C GLY A 49 0.40 3.89 10.16
N LEU A 50 0.41 2.73 10.81
CA LEU A 50 -0.70 2.08 11.48
C LEU A 50 -0.72 2.31 13.00
N ASN A 51 0.03 3.26 13.56
CA ASN A 51 0.06 3.46 15.02
C ASN A 51 -0.66 4.76 15.43
N GLY A 52 -1.52 5.28 14.57
CA GLY A 52 -2.25 6.54 14.77
C GLY A 52 -3.74 6.41 14.46
N THR A 53 -4.52 6.01 15.47
CA THR A 53 -5.99 6.13 15.60
C THR A 53 -6.85 5.31 14.62
N ASN A 54 -7.65 4.38 15.18
CA ASN A 54 -8.80 3.69 14.56
C ASN A 54 -8.53 2.94 13.23
N HIS A 55 -7.69 1.91 13.25
CA HIS A 55 -7.66 0.95 12.13
C HIS A 55 -8.91 0.06 12.21
N VAL A 56 -9.53 -0.15 11.06
CA VAL A 56 -10.68 -1.05 10.95
C VAL A 56 -10.15 -2.48 10.95
N LYS A 57 -10.63 -3.30 11.89
CA LYS A 57 -10.29 -4.73 11.95
C LYS A 57 -10.69 -5.39 10.62
N GLY A 58 -9.78 -6.20 10.05
CA GLY A 58 -10.01 -6.90 8.78
C GLY A 58 -9.71 -6.07 7.52
N GLN A 59 -9.13 -4.87 7.65
CA GLN A 59 -8.70 -4.03 6.53
C GLN A 59 -7.18 -3.98 6.35
N PHE A 60 -6.44 -4.95 6.92
CA PHE A 60 -4.98 -4.96 6.86
C PHE A 60 -4.45 -4.91 5.41
N ASP A 61 -5.06 -5.69 4.53
CA ASP A 61 -4.67 -5.78 3.12
C ASP A 61 -4.84 -4.45 2.39
N SER A 62 -5.89 -3.67 2.70
CA SER A 62 -6.10 -2.37 2.08
C SER A 62 -5.07 -1.33 2.57
N TYR A 63 -4.68 -1.38 3.84
CA TYR A 63 -3.59 -0.55 4.35
C TYR A 63 -2.24 -0.90 3.71
N MET A 64 -1.93 -2.20 3.56
CA MET A 64 -0.75 -2.66 2.81
C MET A 64 -0.78 -2.19 1.36
N ALA A 65 -1.93 -2.33 0.68
CA ALA A 65 -2.07 -1.91 -0.71
C ALA A 65 -1.81 -0.41 -0.88
N VAL A 66 -2.38 0.43 0.01
CA VAL A 66 -2.13 1.88 0.00
C VAL A 66 -0.66 2.19 0.28
N TYR A 67 -0.02 1.50 1.24
CA TYR A 67 1.39 1.69 1.54
C TYR A 67 2.28 1.34 0.34
N MET A 68 2.11 0.16 -0.26
CA MET A 68 2.87 -0.28 -1.43
C MET A 68 2.66 0.66 -2.61
N TRP A 69 1.42 1.11 -2.82
CA TRP A 69 1.12 2.07 -3.86
C TRP A 69 1.81 3.42 -3.62
N LYS A 70 1.77 3.94 -2.39
CA LYS A 70 2.48 5.18 -2.02
C LYS A 70 3.98 5.04 -2.24
N TRP A 71 4.56 3.92 -1.82
CA TRP A 71 5.98 3.67 -2.00
C TRP A 71 6.39 3.68 -3.47
N LYS A 72 5.59 3.04 -4.35
CA LYS A 72 5.82 3.05 -5.80
C LYS A 72 5.60 4.42 -6.46
N ASN A 73 4.74 5.25 -5.87
CA ASN A 73 4.34 6.57 -6.40
C ASN A 73 4.87 7.74 -5.54
N SER A 74 5.96 7.53 -4.79
CA SER A 74 6.47 8.48 -3.80
C SER A 74 6.90 9.83 -4.39
N THR A 75 7.16 9.89 -5.70
CA THR A 75 7.54 11.10 -6.45
C THR A 75 6.34 11.94 -6.89
N ALA A 76 5.10 11.43 -6.77
CA ALA A 76 3.91 12.19 -7.10
C ALA A 76 3.55 13.13 -5.93
N GLU A 77 3.93 14.41 -6.05
CA GLU A 77 3.47 15.52 -5.19
C GLU A 77 1.94 15.49 -4.97
N LEU A 78 1.19 14.92 -5.92
CA LEU A 78 -0.27 14.80 -5.92
C LEU A 78 -0.76 13.35 -5.91
N TRP A 79 -0.19 12.50 -5.05
CA TRP A 79 -0.54 11.08 -4.96
C TRP A 79 -2.06 10.84 -4.86
N MET A 80 -2.78 11.67 -4.09
CA MET A 80 -4.24 11.60 -4.00
C MET A 80 -4.94 11.87 -5.34
N ALA A 81 -4.43 12.80 -6.15
CA ALA A 81 -5.01 13.09 -7.46
C ALA A 81 -4.79 11.92 -8.43
N SER A 82 -3.58 11.34 -8.44
CA SER A 82 -3.28 10.13 -9.22
C SER A 82 -4.17 8.95 -8.81
N LEU A 83 -4.37 8.74 -7.51
CA LEU A 83 -5.28 7.72 -7.00
C LEU A 83 -6.71 7.96 -7.48
N LEU A 84 -7.21 9.21 -7.38
CA LEU A 84 -8.55 9.55 -7.83
C LEU A 84 -8.72 9.39 -9.34
N ASP A 85 -7.70 9.69 -10.14
CA ASP A 85 -7.76 9.47 -11.59
C ASP A 85 -7.83 7.98 -11.93
N MET A 86 -7.03 7.11 -11.29
CA MET A 86 -7.17 5.67 -11.48
C MET A 86 -8.55 5.16 -11.04
N ILE A 87 -9.10 5.66 -9.93
CA ILE A 87 -10.45 5.29 -9.49
C ILE A 87 -11.49 5.71 -10.52
N LYS A 88 -11.35 6.88 -11.17
CA LYS A 88 -12.25 7.31 -12.25
C LYS A 88 -12.15 6.41 -13.48
N GLU A 89 -10.95 5.95 -13.83
CA GLU A 89 -10.77 5.01 -14.96
C GLU A 89 -11.46 3.67 -14.70
N VAL A 90 -11.32 3.13 -13.48
CA VAL A 90 -11.91 1.83 -13.11
C VAL A 90 -13.41 1.95 -12.81
N TYR A 91 -13.83 3.05 -12.18
CA TYR A 91 -15.20 3.34 -11.78
C TYR A 91 -15.65 4.69 -12.35
N PRO A 92 -15.91 4.76 -13.67
CA PRO A 92 -16.32 6.00 -14.31
C PRO A 92 -17.60 6.53 -13.64
N PRO A 93 -17.61 7.78 -13.16
CA PRO A 93 -18.72 8.31 -12.41
C PRO A 93 -19.99 8.30 -13.27
N HIS A 94 -21.00 7.56 -12.85
CA HIS A 94 -22.33 7.59 -13.47
C HIS A 94 -23.03 8.91 -13.12
N SER A 95 -22.63 9.99 -13.79
CA SER A 95 -23.27 11.29 -13.57
C SER A 95 -24.68 11.29 -14.19
N LYS A 96 -25.70 11.22 -13.34
CA LYS A 96 -27.02 11.83 -13.59
C LYS A 96 -27.24 13.00 -12.64
N ASP A 97 -26.19 13.78 -12.35
CA ASP A 97 -26.32 14.92 -11.44
C ASP A 97 -27.04 16.09 -12.12
N LYS A 98 -28.38 16.08 -12.02
CA LYS A 98 -29.28 17.10 -12.56
C LYS A 98 -29.12 18.48 -11.88
N ARG A 99 -28.26 18.62 -10.85
CA ARG A 99 -28.12 19.86 -10.07
C ARG A 99 -27.56 21.06 -10.83
N LYS A 100 -26.98 20.88 -12.02
CA LYS A 100 -26.50 22.01 -12.85
C LYS A 100 -27.53 22.62 -13.82
N LEU A 101 -28.71 22.01 -14.02
CA LEU A 101 -29.71 22.53 -14.97
C LEU A 101 -30.65 23.59 -14.36
N LYS A 102 -31.02 23.49 -13.07
CA LYS A 102 -31.96 24.44 -12.43
C LYS A 102 -31.40 25.86 -12.16
N LYS A 103 -30.08 26.08 -12.26
CA LYS A 103 -29.48 27.40 -11.99
C LYS A 103 -29.50 28.34 -13.20
N LYS A 104 -29.72 27.82 -14.42
CA LYS A 104 -29.84 28.65 -15.64
C LYS A 104 -31.26 29.19 -15.87
N GLU A 105 -32.31 28.45 -15.52
CA GLU A 105 -33.70 28.91 -15.74
C GLU A 105 -34.11 30.07 -14.81
N LYS A 106 -33.62 30.12 -13.57
CA LYS A 106 -34.00 31.19 -12.63
C LYS A 106 -33.33 32.55 -12.88
N LYS A 107 -32.30 32.62 -13.73
CA LYS A 107 -31.63 33.89 -14.10
C LYS A 107 -32.22 34.57 -15.34
N GLY A 108 -33.11 33.91 -16.07
CA GLY A 108 -33.69 34.44 -17.32
C GLY A 108 -35.05 35.15 -17.18
N ASN A 109 -35.68 35.14 -16.00
CA ASN A 109 -37.07 35.60 -15.86
C ASN A 109 -37.23 36.75 -14.84
N LYS A 110 -36.36 37.76 -14.93
CA LYS A 110 -36.48 38.98 -14.12
C LYS A 110 -35.97 40.23 -14.83
N VAL A 111 -36.49 40.54 -16.02
CA VAL A 111 -36.56 41.93 -16.55
C VAL A 111 -37.74 42.01 -17.53
N LYS A 112 -38.89 42.50 -17.04
CA LYS A 112 -39.83 43.40 -17.73
C LYS A 112 -40.46 44.26 -16.64
#